data_AF-A0A377Q4W0-F1
#
_entry.id   AF-A0A377Q4W0-F1
#
_cell.length_a   1.000
_cell.length_b   1.000
_cell.length_c   1.000
_cell.angle_alpha   90.00
_cell.angle_beta   90.00
_cell.angle_gamma   90.00
#
_symmetry.space_group_name_H-M   'P 1'
#
loop_
_entity.id
_entity.type
_entity.pdbx_description
1 polymer ?
#
loop_
_entity_poly.entity_id
_entity_poly.type
_entity_poly.pdbx_seq_one_letter_code
_entity_poly.pdbx_strand_id
1 'polypeptide(L)'
;MKFEAGDDVDNDHCTVLTHEFMRCDDAFKEFCKHAEQMIMHGQTRELSYKTYNAYASFIHHLYEFLMGCHARDAKNTDITNKKGDQRIRIIEGYVMHHAQRIMDKYRDAIINGTAPSWVNHISCYDITVPADFAKDFREFRNKAIGHVAYERASTLSLSEFYQKYHKFLYLLYRESIYWWGQRSEEFPNLKEITDFSVMLVEENA
;
A
#
# COMPACT_ATOMS: atom_id res chain seq x y z
N MET A 1 -3.48 -20.52 -8.02
CA MET A 1 -4.09 -21.73 -7.42
C MET A 1 -5.39 -21.32 -6.76
N LYS A 2 -6.47 -22.07 -6.97
CA LYS A 2 -7.74 -21.83 -6.25
C LYS A 2 -7.67 -22.41 -4.84
N PHE A 3 -8.35 -21.78 -3.90
CA PHE A 3 -8.38 -22.20 -2.50
C PHE A 3 -9.72 -21.82 -1.85
N GLU A 4 -9.97 -22.32 -0.65
CA GLU A 4 -11.15 -21.98 0.15
C GLU A 4 -10.78 -21.18 1.40
N ALA A 5 -11.70 -20.35 1.88
CA ALA A 5 -11.45 -19.54 3.06
C ALA A 5 -11.21 -20.43 4.29
N GLY A 6 -10.12 -20.16 5.01
CA GLY A 6 -9.69 -20.93 6.19
C GLY A 6 -8.90 -22.20 5.92
N ASP A 7 -8.64 -22.57 4.66
CA ASP A 7 -7.70 -23.66 4.35
C ASP A 7 -6.23 -23.23 4.56
N ASP A 8 -5.30 -24.18 4.46
CA ASP A 8 -3.88 -23.91 4.68
C ASP A 8 -3.32 -22.85 3.72
N VAL A 9 -3.83 -22.80 2.49
CA VAL A 9 -3.42 -21.83 1.48
C VAL A 9 -3.92 -20.43 1.83
N ASP A 10 -5.18 -20.30 2.27
CA ASP A 10 -5.73 -19.02 2.76
C ASP A 10 -4.96 -18.54 4.00
N ASN A 11 -4.63 -19.45 4.92
CA ASN A 11 -3.84 -19.13 6.12
C ASN A 11 -2.44 -18.62 5.74
N ASP A 12 -1.73 -19.31 4.85
CA ASP A 12 -0.43 -18.85 4.32
C ASP A 12 -0.56 -17.48 3.62
N HIS A 13 -1.63 -17.29 2.86
CA HIS A 13 -1.89 -16.04 2.16
C HIS A 13 -2.18 -14.90 3.15
N CYS A 14 -2.93 -15.15 4.22
CA CYS A 14 -3.17 -14.20 5.30
C CYS A 14 -1.87 -13.84 6.03
N THR A 15 -0.97 -14.80 6.26
CA THR A 15 0.36 -14.55 6.82
C THR A 15 1.17 -13.59 5.93
N VAL A 16 1.23 -13.85 4.62
CA VAL A 16 1.95 -12.99 3.67
C VAL A 16 1.30 -11.61 3.55
N LEU A 17 -0.03 -11.52 3.54
CA LEU A 17 -0.77 -10.26 3.54
C LEU A 17 -0.49 -9.43 4.78
N THR A 18 -0.44 -10.07 5.95
CA THR A 18 -0.09 -9.43 7.22
C THR A 18 1.32 -8.86 7.16
N HIS A 19 2.29 -9.69 6.72
CA HIS A 19 3.67 -9.25 6.54
C HIS A 19 3.79 -8.07 5.58
N GLU A 20 3.15 -8.14 4.41
CA GLU A 20 3.24 -7.08 3.40
C GLU A 20 2.58 -5.78 3.88
N PHE A 21 1.47 -5.89 4.62
CA PHE A 21 0.86 -4.73 5.26
C PHE A 21 1.77 -4.12 6.33
N MET A 22 2.46 -4.93 7.13
CA MET A 22 3.43 -4.43 8.11
C MET A 22 4.56 -3.66 7.44
N ARG A 23 5.11 -4.16 6.33
CA ARG A 23 6.12 -3.43 5.54
C ARG A 23 5.59 -2.12 4.97
N CYS A 24 4.35 -2.11 4.50
CA CYS A 24 3.66 -0.90 4.06
C CYS A 24 3.53 0.13 5.20
N ASP A 25 3.08 -0.32 6.37
CA ASP A 25 2.89 0.51 7.56
C ASP A 25 4.21 1.09 8.07
N ASP A 26 5.26 0.27 8.17
CA ASP A 26 6.59 0.70 8.59
C ASP A 26 7.18 1.72 7.60
N ALA A 27 7.05 1.48 6.29
CA ALA A 27 7.51 2.42 5.26
C ALA A 27 6.76 3.76 5.31
N PHE A 28 5.46 3.74 5.57
CA PHE A 28 4.68 4.98 5.71
C PHE A 28 5.08 5.76 6.97
N LYS A 29 5.28 5.07 8.10
CA LYS A 29 5.75 5.67 9.36
C LYS A 29 7.14 6.27 9.21
N GLU A 30 8.04 5.58 8.51
CA GLU A 30 9.38 6.10 8.19
C GLU A 30 9.31 7.36 7.32
N PHE A 31 8.44 7.36 6.30
CA PHE A 31 8.17 8.55 5.49
C PHE A 31 7.69 9.72 6.36
N CYS A 32 6.69 9.50 7.22
CA CYS A 32 6.17 10.53 8.13
C CYS A 32 7.26 11.08 9.05
N LYS A 33 8.09 10.20 9.64
CA LYS A 33 9.22 10.60 10.49
C LYS A 33 10.21 11.49 9.75
N HIS A 34 10.58 11.13 8.52
CA HIS A 34 11.51 11.95 7.74
C HIS A 34 10.89 13.28 7.30
N ALA A 35 9.62 13.27 6.88
CA ALA A 35 8.90 14.49 6.53
C ALA A 35 8.80 15.46 7.74
N GLU A 36 8.51 14.94 8.93
CA GLU A 36 8.50 15.72 10.17
C GLU A 36 9.89 16.33 10.46
N GLN A 37 10.95 15.53 10.35
CA GLN A 37 12.32 16.03 10.52
C GLN A 37 12.64 17.16 9.53
N MET A 38 12.21 17.04 8.26
CA MET A 38 12.40 18.08 7.25
C MET A 38 11.67 19.38 7.60
N ILE A 39 10.45 19.28 8.14
CA ILE A 39 9.65 20.44 8.55
C ILE A 39 10.28 21.13 9.76
N MET A 40 10.72 20.35 10.75
CA MET A 40 11.21 20.88 12.03
C MET A 40 12.65 21.39 11.98
N HIS A 41 13.51 20.75 11.19
CA HIS A 41 14.96 20.99 11.20
C HIS A 41 15.52 21.40 9.83
N GLY A 42 14.67 21.51 8.83
CA GLY A 42 15.05 21.81 7.45
C GLY A 42 15.50 20.56 6.68
N GLN A 43 15.77 20.76 5.39
CA GLN A 43 16.10 19.68 4.47
C GLN A 43 17.61 19.54 4.24
N THR A 44 18.08 18.29 4.21
CA THR A 44 19.39 17.92 3.67
C THR A 44 19.20 16.97 2.49
N ARG A 45 20.22 16.82 1.64
CA ARG A 45 20.18 15.88 0.51
C ARG A 45 19.97 14.43 0.98
N GLU A 46 20.63 14.06 2.08
CA GLU A 46 20.50 12.72 2.66
C GLU A 46 19.08 12.47 3.19
N LEU A 47 18.50 13.44 3.91
CA LEU A 47 17.14 13.33 4.42
C LEU A 47 16.11 13.30 3.28
N SER A 48 16.35 14.06 2.21
CA SER A 48 15.52 14.04 0.99
C SER A 48 15.55 12.66 0.32
N TYR A 49 16.73 12.05 0.21
CA TYR A 49 16.91 10.70 -0.32
C TYR A 49 16.17 9.65 0.53
N LYS A 50 16.31 9.70 1.86
CA LYS A 50 15.61 8.81 2.80
C LYS A 50 14.09 8.95 2.69
N THR A 51 13.59 10.20 2.63
CA THR A 51 12.17 10.50 2.45
C THR A 51 11.63 9.95 1.13
N TYR A 52 12.36 10.14 0.03
CA TYR A 52 12.01 9.60 -1.28
C TYR A 52 11.88 8.08 -1.22
N ASN A 53 12.89 7.39 -0.65
CA ASN A 53 12.90 5.94 -0.56
C ASN A 53 11.75 5.40 0.29
N ALA A 54 11.51 5.99 1.47
CA ALA A 54 10.43 5.58 2.34
C ALA A 54 9.06 5.71 1.65
N TYR A 55 8.82 6.82 0.94
CA TYR A 55 7.56 7.01 0.19
C TYR A 55 7.44 6.06 -1.01
N ALA A 56 8.53 5.81 -1.73
CA ALA A 56 8.54 4.81 -2.79
C ALA A 56 8.25 3.39 -2.26
N SER A 57 8.77 3.04 -1.07
CA SER A 57 8.53 1.76 -0.40
C SER A 57 7.08 1.63 0.03
N PHE A 58 6.50 2.70 0.57
CA PHE A 58 5.08 2.77 0.88
C PHE A 58 4.22 2.48 -0.36
N ILE A 59 4.49 3.15 -1.49
CA ILE A 59 3.78 2.90 -2.75
C ILE A 59 3.90 1.44 -3.17
N HIS A 60 5.11 0.89 -3.15
CA HIS A 60 5.35 -0.49 -3.57
C HIS A 60 4.57 -1.48 -2.70
N HIS A 61 4.72 -1.41 -1.38
CA HIS A 61 4.09 -2.36 -0.45
C HIS A 61 2.58 -2.21 -0.41
N LEU A 62 2.05 -0.98 -0.49
CA LEU A 62 0.60 -0.77 -0.57
C LEU A 62 0.03 -1.43 -1.84
N TYR A 63 0.72 -1.30 -2.97
CA TYR A 63 0.27 -1.91 -4.21
C TYR A 63 0.28 -3.44 -4.12
N GLU A 64 1.39 -4.05 -3.67
CA GLU A 64 1.49 -5.51 -3.54
C GLU A 64 0.46 -6.06 -2.55
N PHE A 65 0.26 -5.37 -1.43
CA PHE A 65 -0.78 -5.71 -0.47
C PHE A 65 -2.18 -5.73 -1.12
N LEU A 66 -2.53 -4.69 -1.89
CA LEU A 66 -3.81 -4.65 -2.62
C LEU A 66 -3.94 -5.79 -3.64
N MET A 67 -2.84 -6.20 -4.27
CA MET A 67 -2.83 -7.35 -5.18
C MET A 67 -3.10 -8.65 -4.43
N GLY A 68 -2.48 -8.85 -3.26
CA GLY A 68 -2.76 -10.00 -2.40
C GLY A 68 -4.22 -10.01 -1.93
N CYS A 69 -4.77 -8.86 -1.54
CA CYS A 69 -6.19 -8.76 -1.17
C CYS A 69 -7.09 -9.16 -2.34
N HIS A 70 -6.78 -8.67 -3.55
CA HIS A 70 -7.54 -9.06 -4.74
C HIS A 70 -7.48 -10.56 -5.01
N ALA A 71 -6.29 -11.16 -4.85
CA ALA A 71 -6.09 -12.60 -5.03
C ALA A 71 -6.91 -13.39 -4.01
N ARG A 72 -6.97 -12.89 -2.78
CA ARG A 72 -7.75 -13.49 -1.70
C ARG A 72 -9.25 -13.38 -1.92
N ASP A 73 -9.75 -12.19 -2.27
CA ASP A 73 -11.16 -11.97 -2.59
C ASP A 73 -11.63 -12.82 -3.77
N ALA A 74 -10.72 -13.06 -4.74
CA ALA A 74 -10.96 -13.95 -5.87
C ALA A 74 -10.80 -15.45 -5.55
N LYS A 75 -10.42 -15.80 -4.31
CA LYS A 75 -10.06 -17.17 -3.89
C LYS A 75 -9.08 -17.85 -4.86
N ASN A 76 -8.15 -17.06 -5.38
CA ASN A 76 -7.23 -17.50 -6.41
C ASN A 76 -5.91 -16.73 -6.34
N THR A 77 -4.83 -17.43 -5.96
CA THR A 77 -3.47 -16.86 -5.92
C THR A 77 -2.93 -16.48 -7.31
N ASP A 78 -3.57 -16.97 -8.38
CA ASP A 78 -3.17 -16.73 -9.77
C ASP A 78 -4.07 -15.73 -10.51
N ILE A 79 -4.60 -14.71 -9.83
CA ILE A 79 -5.20 -13.56 -10.53
C ILE A 79 -4.25 -12.93 -11.57
N THR A 80 -2.95 -13.24 -11.48
CA THR A 80 -1.88 -12.85 -12.41
C THR A 80 -1.70 -13.78 -13.63
N ASN A 81 -2.39 -14.93 -13.71
CA ASN A 81 -2.27 -15.88 -14.84
C ASN A 81 -2.93 -15.38 -16.14
N LYS A 82 -3.74 -14.32 -16.08
CA LYS A 82 -4.18 -13.60 -17.29
C LYS A 82 -3.00 -12.82 -17.87
N LYS A 83 -2.83 -12.84 -19.19
CA LYS A 83 -1.71 -12.17 -19.88
C LYS A 83 -2.15 -10.85 -20.52
N GLY A 84 -1.21 -9.90 -20.59
CA GLY A 84 -1.39 -8.62 -21.30
C GLY A 84 -2.48 -7.73 -20.71
N ASP A 85 -3.17 -6.99 -21.59
CA ASP A 85 -4.11 -5.92 -21.23
C ASP A 85 -5.28 -6.37 -20.36
N GLN A 86 -5.69 -7.63 -20.47
CA GLN A 86 -6.82 -8.13 -19.68
C GLN A 86 -6.49 -8.18 -18.19
N ARG A 87 -5.26 -8.58 -17.85
CA ARG A 87 -4.78 -8.57 -16.45
C ARG A 87 -4.68 -7.15 -15.92
N ILE A 88 -4.12 -6.25 -16.73
CA ILE A 88 -3.99 -4.83 -16.41
C ILE A 88 -5.35 -4.24 -16.07
N ARG A 89 -6.37 -4.44 -16.91
CA ARG A 89 -7.73 -3.92 -16.69
C ARG A 89 -8.37 -4.45 -15.42
N ILE A 90 -8.18 -5.73 -15.09
CA ILE A 90 -8.76 -6.33 -13.88
C ILE A 90 -8.12 -5.72 -12.63
N ILE A 91 -6.78 -5.65 -12.63
CA ILE A 91 -6.01 -5.10 -11.52
C ILE A 91 -6.29 -3.61 -11.31
N GLU A 92 -6.23 -2.82 -12.37
CA GLU A 92 -6.53 -1.39 -12.30
C GLU A 92 -7.98 -1.15 -11.91
N GLY A 93 -8.91 -1.95 -12.45
CA GLY A 93 -10.33 -1.89 -12.11
C GLY A 93 -10.58 -2.15 -10.62
N TYR A 94 -9.87 -3.13 -10.02
CA TYR A 94 -9.95 -3.40 -8.59
C TYR A 94 -9.46 -2.20 -7.76
N VAL A 95 -8.28 -1.66 -8.08
CA VAL A 95 -7.72 -0.49 -7.37
C VAL A 95 -8.63 0.73 -7.51
N MET A 96 -9.12 1.03 -8.72
CA MET A 96 -10.03 2.15 -8.99
C MET A 96 -11.34 1.99 -8.22
N HIS A 97 -11.94 0.80 -8.25
CA HIS A 97 -13.19 0.53 -7.56
C HIS A 97 -13.04 0.72 -6.05
N HIS A 98 -11.99 0.18 -5.44
CA HIS A 98 -11.77 0.33 -4.00
C HIS A 98 -11.49 1.78 -3.61
N ALA A 99 -10.67 2.50 -4.37
CA ALA A 99 -10.43 3.92 -4.12
C ALA A 99 -11.73 4.73 -4.19
N GLN A 100 -12.53 4.56 -5.25
CA GLN A 100 -13.78 5.31 -5.41
C GLN A 100 -14.80 4.94 -4.32
N ARG A 101 -14.93 3.65 -4.00
CA ARG A 101 -15.81 3.17 -2.92
C ARG A 101 -15.48 3.81 -1.57
N ILE A 102 -14.19 4.01 -1.27
CA ILE A 102 -13.77 4.68 -0.03
C ILE A 102 -14.17 6.17 -0.08
N MET A 103 -13.95 6.86 -1.20
CA MET A 103 -14.38 8.26 -1.37
C MET A 103 -15.88 8.43 -1.16
N ASP A 104 -16.68 7.57 -1.81
CA ASP A 104 -18.13 7.55 -1.69
C ASP A 104 -18.57 7.28 -0.25
N LYS A 105 -17.97 6.28 0.41
CA LYS A 105 -18.24 5.97 1.83
C LYS A 105 -18.05 7.17 2.75
N TYR A 106 -16.95 7.93 2.59
CA TYR A 106 -16.71 9.12 3.41
C TYR A 106 -17.68 10.25 3.08
N ARG A 107 -17.95 10.50 1.79
CA ARG A 107 -18.94 11.51 1.36
C ARG A 107 -20.31 11.20 1.96
N ASP A 108 -20.77 9.96 1.83
CA ASP A 108 -22.09 9.54 2.28
C ASP A 108 -22.20 9.58 3.82
N ALA A 109 -21.14 9.21 4.55
CA ALA A 109 -21.10 9.35 6.01
C ALA A 109 -21.22 10.82 6.47
N ILE A 110 -20.64 11.77 5.73
CA ILE A 110 -20.75 13.20 6.05
C ILE A 110 -22.19 13.69 5.77
N ILE A 111 -22.76 13.34 4.62
CA ILE A 111 -24.13 13.69 4.25
C ILE A 111 -25.12 13.16 5.29
N ASN A 112 -24.90 11.94 5.77
CA ASN A 112 -25.77 11.28 6.75
C ASN A 112 -25.52 11.73 8.20
N GLY A 113 -24.53 12.60 8.46
CA GLY A 113 -24.19 13.05 9.81
C GLY A 113 -23.56 11.97 10.71
N THR A 114 -23.08 10.87 10.13
CA THR A 114 -22.45 9.75 10.85
C THR A 114 -20.91 9.77 10.75
N ALA A 115 -20.34 10.76 10.07
CA ALA A 115 -18.90 10.91 9.93
C ALA A 115 -18.25 11.23 11.29
N PRO A 116 -17.16 10.53 11.67
CA PRO A 116 -16.38 10.90 12.84
C PRO A 116 -15.83 12.34 12.77
N SER A 117 -15.59 12.96 13.93
CA SER A 117 -15.15 14.36 14.03
C SER A 117 -13.80 14.67 13.37
N TRP A 118 -12.97 13.66 13.13
CA TRP A 118 -11.68 13.81 12.46
C TRP A 118 -11.77 13.78 10.92
N VAL A 119 -12.95 13.46 10.37
CA VAL A 119 -13.15 13.41 8.91
C VAL A 119 -13.06 14.82 8.34
N ASN A 120 -12.36 14.97 7.21
CA ASN A 120 -12.22 16.27 6.55
C ASN A 120 -13.57 16.77 6.00
N HIS A 121 -13.61 18.02 5.56
CA HIS A 121 -14.77 18.58 4.87
C HIS A 121 -15.17 17.75 3.63
N ILE A 122 -16.47 17.73 3.29
CA ILE A 122 -17.04 16.92 2.19
C ILE A 122 -16.34 17.13 0.84
N SER A 123 -15.83 18.33 0.57
CA SER A 123 -15.07 18.66 -0.64
C SER A 123 -13.80 17.83 -0.83
N CYS A 124 -13.29 17.20 0.23
CA CYS A 124 -12.19 16.25 0.13
C CYS A 124 -12.60 14.94 -0.53
N TYR A 125 -13.87 14.56 -0.43
CA TYR A 125 -14.43 13.25 -0.79
C TYR A 125 -15.41 13.30 -1.96
N ASP A 126 -16.08 14.43 -2.18
CA ASP A 126 -16.97 14.67 -3.31
C ASP A 126 -16.20 14.96 -4.60
N ILE A 127 -15.34 14.02 -4.98
CA ILE A 127 -14.58 14.04 -6.22
C ILE A 127 -14.51 12.63 -6.80
N THR A 128 -14.40 12.52 -8.11
CA THR A 128 -14.11 11.26 -8.78
C THR A 128 -12.61 10.98 -8.69
N VAL A 129 -12.25 9.73 -8.37
CA VAL A 129 -10.85 9.28 -8.46
C VAL A 129 -10.36 9.45 -9.91
N PRO A 130 -9.21 10.10 -10.15
CA PRO A 130 -8.73 10.33 -11.52
C PRO A 130 -8.55 9.02 -12.27
N ALA A 131 -8.97 8.98 -13.55
CA ALA A 131 -8.97 7.77 -14.36
C ALA A 131 -7.59 7.11 -14.50
N ASP A 132 -6.52 7.92 -14.52
CA ASP A 132 -5.14 7.43 -14.63
C ASP A 132 -4.54 6.92 -13.32
N PHE A 133 -5.24 7.06 -12.18
CA PHE A 133 -4.69 6.77 -10.85
C PHE A 133 -4.11 5.36 -10.74
N ALA A 134 -4.88 4.32 -11.08
CA ALA A 134 -4.42 2.95 -10.91
C ALA A 134 -3.28 2.58 -11.88
N LYS A 135 -3.28 3.15 -13.09
CA LYS A 135 -2.20 3.01 -14.06
C LYS A 135 -0.92 3.62 -13.52
N ASP A 136 -0.97 4.89 -13.12
CA ASP A 136 0.17 5.62 -12.60
C ASP A 136 0.70 4.96 -11.31
N PHE A 137 -0.20 4.46 -10.45
CA PHE A 137 0.18 3.74 -9.24
C PHE A 137 0.99 2.48 -9.55
N ARG A 138 0.55 1.67 -10.53
CA ARG A 138 1.32 0.51 -11.00
C ARG A 138 2.67 0.93 -11.58
N GLU A 139 2.69 1.97 -12.41
CA GLU A 139 3.93 2.45 -13.03
C GLU A 139 4.96 2.89 -11.99
N PHE A 140 4.54 3.63 -10.97
CA PHE A 140 5.40 4.03 -9.86
C PHE A 140 5.87 2.83 -9.05
N ARG A 141 5.00 1.86 -8.73
CA ARG A 141 5.41 0.61 -8.08
C ARG A 141 6.52 -0.12 -8.85
N ASN A 142 6.43 -0.17 -10.18
CA ASN A 142 7.43 -0.84 -11.04
C ASN A 142 8.74 -0.03 -11.14
N LYS A 143 8.63 1.27 -11.38
CA LYS A 143 9.76 2.10 -11.77
C LYS A 143 10.46 2.75 -10.59
N ALA A 144 9.80 3.05 -9.47
CA ALA A 144 10.42 3.73 -8.33
C ALA A 144 11.33 2.82 -7.49
N ILE A 145 10.96 1.53 -7.35
CA ILE A 145 11.73 0.53 -6.58
C ILE A 145 12.16 -0.67 -7.43
N GLY A 146 11.26 -1.23 -8.25
CA GLY A 146 11.48 -2.51 -8.92
C GLY A 146 12.61 -2.50 -9.96
N HIS A 147 12.67 -1.51 -10.85
CA HIS A 147 13.64 -1.49 -11.96
C HIS A 147 14.60 -0.30 -11.89
N VAL A 148 15.91 -0.55 -11.94
CA VAL A 148 16.93 0.50 -12.11
C VAL A 148 16.73 1.15 -13.48
N ALA A 149 15.87 2.16 -13.51
CA ALA A 149 15.35 2.82 -14.68
C ALA A 149 15.82 4.27 -14.66
N TYR A 150 16.43 4.76 -15.73
CA TYR A 150 16.98 6.12 -15.80
C TYR A 150 15.90 7.19 -15.62
N GLU A 151 14.65 6.83 -15.93
CA GLU A 151 13.45 7.62 -15.73
C GLU A 151 13.30 8.08 -14.27
N ARG A 152 13.76 7.29 -13.28
CA ARG A 152 13.77 7.68 -11.85
C ARG A 152 14.47 9.01 -11.60
N ALA A 153 15.53 9.30 -12.35
CA ALA A 153 16.34 10.49 -12.18
C ALA A 153 15.97 11.62 -13.14
N SER A 154 15.10 11.36 -14.14
CA SER A 154 14.90 12.27 -15.27
C SER A 154 13.44 12.64 -15.54
N THR A 155 12.52 11.66 -15.53
CA THR A 155 11.14 11.87 -16.00
C THR A 155 10.07 11.39 -15.03
N LEU A 156 10.40 10.53 -14.07
CA LEU A 156 9.46 9.99 -13.09
C LEU A 156 9.41 10.90 -11.86
N SER A 157 8.52 11.88 -11.87
CA SER A 157 8.37 12.84 -10.76
C SER A 157 7.53 12.29 -9.62
N LEU A 158 8.18 11.78 -8.57
CA LEU A 158 7.48 11.35 -7.35
C LEU A 158 6.75 12.51 -6.66
N SER A 159 7.23 13.75 -6.83
CA SER A 159 6.57 14.95 -6.32
C SER A 159 5.23 15.21 -7.00
N GLU A 160 5.16 15.11 -8.33
CA GLU A 160 3.90 15.25 -9.08
C GLU A 160 2.93 14.13 -8.74
N PHE A 161 3.43 12.90 -8.65
CA PHE A 161 2.62 11.75 -8.23
C PHE A 161 2.06 11.91 -6.82
N TYR A 162 2.90 12.36 -5.87
CA TYR A 162 2.46 12.67 -4.50
C TYR A 162 1.34 13.71 -4.51
N GLN A 163 1.54 14.85 -5.18
CA GLN A 163 0.54 15.92 -5.23
C GLN A 163 -0.79 15.45 -5.83
N LYS A 164 -0.73 14.65 -6.89
CA LYS A 164 -1.91 14.17 -7.60
C LYS A 164 -2.66 13.08 -6.83
N TYR A 165 -1.94 12.19 -6.13
CA TYR A 165 -2.51 10.91 -5.70
C TYR A 165 -2.33 10.53 -4.22
N HIS A 166 -1.51 11.25 -3.45
CA HIS A 166 -1.24 10.89 -2.05
C HIS A 166 -2.52 10.67 -1.23
N LYS A 167 -3.54 11.51 -1.42
CA LYS A 167 -4.84 11.37 -0.73
C LYS A 167 -5.48 9.99 -0.95
N PHE A 168 -5.51 9.49 -2.19
CA PHE A 168 -6.15 8.20 -2.48
C PHE A 168 -5.35 7.05 -1.91
N LEU A 169 -4.01 7.11 -1.99
CA LEU A 169 -3.11 6.13 -1.40
C LEU A 169 -3.25 6.09 0.13
N TYR A 170 -3.27 7.25 0.77
CA TYR A 170 -3.46 7.37 2.20
C TYR A 170 -4.79 6.78 2.65
N LEU A 171 -5.89 7.03 1.92
CA LEU A 171 -7.20 6.46 2.24
C LEU A 171 -7.24 4.93 2.06
N LEU A 172 -6.63 4.40 1.00
CA LEU A 172 -6.48 2.95 0.80
C LEU A 172 -5.70 2.29 1.94
N TYR A 173 -4.56 2.87 2.31
CA TYR A 173 -3.75 2.43 3.43
C TYR A 173 -4.53 2.49 4.75
N ARG A 174 -5.15 3.64 5.05
CA ARG A 174 -5.86 3.88 6.30
C ARG A 174 -7.03 2.93 6.53
N GLU A 175 -7.84 2.66 5.51
CA GLU A 175 -8.94 1.71 5.62
C GLU A 175 -8.44 0.27 5.85
N SER A 176 -7.21 -0.02 5.42
CA SER A 176 -6.59 -1.33 5.58
C SER A 176 -5.99 -1.53 6.99
N ILE A 177 -5.54 -0.47 7.66
CA ILE A 177 -4.98 -0.52 9.03
C ILE A 177 -5.93 -1.20 10.02
N TYR A 178 -7.24 -0.94 9.92
CA TYR A 178 -8.19 -1.49 10.87
C TYR A 178 -8.27 -3.02 10.85
N TRP A 179 -8.01 -3.63 9.68
CA TRP A 179 -8.10 -5.07 9.49
C TRP A 179 -6.74 -5.76 9.58
N TRP A 180 -5.68 -5.10 9.14
CA TRP A 180 -4.34 -5.70 8.97
C TRP A 180 -3.25 -5.07 9.83
N GLY A 181 -3.52 -3.90 10.42
CA GLY A 181 -2.56 -3.14 11.22
C GLY A 181 -2.68 -3.36 12.73
N GLN A 182 -3.66 -4.15 13.19
CA GLN A 182 -3.75 -4.48 14.61
C GLN A 182 -2.60 -5.40 15.01
N ARG A 183 -1.70 -4.88 15.83
CA ARG A 183 -0.65 -5.68 16.49
C ARG A 183 -1.22 -6.16 17.82
N SER A 184 -1.28 -7.48 18.02
CA SER A 184 -1.50 -8.07 19.34
C SER A 184 -0.35 -7.73 20.29
N GLU A 185 -0.49 -8.02 21.59
CA GLU A 185 0.63 -7.88 22.55
C GLU A 185 1.86 -8.69 22.12
N GLU A 186 1.63 -9.86 21.52
CA GLU A 186 2.66 -10.67 20.88
C GLU A 186 2.75 -10.36 19.38
N PHE A 187 3.97 -10.29 18.85
CA PHE A 187 4.18 -10.16 17.41
C PHE A 187 3.76 -11.45 16.70
N PRO A 188 3.02 -11.39 15.58
CA PRO A 188 2.52 -12.60 14.94
C PRO A 188 3.66 -13.47 14.41
N ASN A 189 3.50 -14.79 14.53
CA ASN A 189 4.38 -15.73 13.85
C ASN A 189 4.14 -15.67 12.33
N LEU A 190 5.15 -15.23 11.57
CA LEU A 190 5.09 -15.09 10.12
C LEU A 190 5.74 -16.28 9.39
N LYS A 191 5.87 -17.43 10.07
CA LYS A 191 6.49 -18.67 9.58
C LYS A 191 7.93 -18.39 9.15
N GLU A 192 8.30 -18.81 7.94
CA GLU A 192 9.64 -18.63 7.37
C GLU A 192 10.19 -17.19 7.50
N ILE A 193 9.33 -16.17 7.45
CA ILE A 193 9.75 -14.76 7.57
C ILE A 193 10.37 -14.48 8.95
N THR A 194 9.79 -15.03 10.02
CA THR A 194 10.32 -14.91 11.38
C THR A 194 11.39 -15.95 11.67
N ASP A 195 11.28 -17.14 11.06
CA ASP A 195 12.19 -18.25 11.27
C ASP A 195 13.57 -18.01 10.62
N PHE A 196 13.65 -17.20 9.55
CA PHE A 196 14.90 -16.86 8.87
C PHE A 196 15.99 -16.34 9.83
N SER A 197 15.59 -15.56 10.85
CA SER A 197 16.51 -14.96 11.81
C SER A 197 17.11 -15.97 12.79
N VAL A 198 16.48 -17.13 12.99
CA VAL A 198 16.95 -18.18 13.92
C VAL A 198 18.31 -18.72 13.50
N MET A 199 18.51 -18.92 12.19
CA MET A 199 19.76 -19.42 11.63
C MET A 199 20.95 -18.50 11.97
N LEU A 200 20.74 -17.18 11.95
CA LEU A 200 21.77 -16.19 12.31
C LEU A 200 22.13 -16.20 13.80
N VAL A 201 21.20 -16.60 14.67
CA VAL A 201 21.45 -16.73 16.11
C VAL A 201 22.26 -17.99 16.39
N GLU A 202 21.95 -19.09 15.70
CA GLU A 202 22.64 -20.38 15.84
C GLU A 202 24.08 -20.36 15.29
N GLU A 203 24.34 -19.62 14.20
CA GLU A 203 25.71 -19.48 13.66
C GLU A 203 26.65 -18.65 14.57
N ASN A 204 26.10 -17.88 15.51
CA ASN A 204 26.84 -17.00 16.40
C ASN A 204 26.74 -17.40 17.90
N ALA A 205 26.21 -18.60 18.18
CA ALA A 205 26.11 -19.19 19.53
C ALA A 205 27.19 -20.27 19.74
#